data_AF-A0A163YAZ5-F1
#
_entry.id   AF-A0A163YAZ5-F1
#
_cell.length_a   1.000
_cell.length_b   1.000
_cell.length_c   1.000
_cell.angle_alpha   90.00
_cell.angle_beta   90.00
_cell.angle_gamma   90.00
#
_symmetry.space_group_name_H-M   'P 1'
#
loop_
_entity.id
_entity.type
_entity.pdbx_description
1 polymer ?
#
loop_
_entity_poly.entity_id
_entity_poly.type
_entity_poly.pdbx_seq_one_letter_code
_entity_poly.pdbx_strand_id
1 'polypeptide(L)'
;MAAKLKSYSGTMLAWTAVLHTVVGIIIYWQPLADIGRSGLFNSIGPHYDRGSASWFLLFGALLFMLARLIRWLTQVKRMEIPKFIGVYMLVLCLVGVFFMPVSGFWLVIPQALIIMRD
;
A
#
# COMPACT_ATOMS: atom_id res chain seq x y z
N MET A 1 4.56 11.38 -23.14
CA MET A 1 5.03 12.00 -21.86
C MET A 1 4.27 11.44 -20.66
N ALA A 2 2.95 11.27 -20.75
CA ALA A 2 2.09 10.72 -19.70
C ALA A 2 2.48 9.32 -19.18
N ALA A 3 2.80 8.37 -20.08
CA ALA A 3 3.25 7.02 -19.67
C ALA A 3 4.52 7.03 -18.79
N LYS A 4 5.44 7.99 -19.01
CA LYS A 4 6.65 8.15 -18.20
C LYS A 4 6.31 8.68 -16.80
N LEU A 5 5.37 9.61 -16.70
CA LEU A 5 4.89 10.14 -15.42
C LEU A 5 4.14 9.07 -14.61
N LYS A 6 3.25 8.30 -15.27
CA LYS A 6 2.53 7.17 -14.67
C LYS A 6 3.50 6.05 -14.20
N SER A 7 4.62 5.85 -14.89
CA SER A 7 5.69 4.96 -14.42
C SER A 7 6.34 5.45 -13.11
N TYR A 8 6.51 6.76 -12.92
CA TYR A 8 7.02 7.29 -11.64
C TYR A 8 6.02 7.07 -10.51
N SER A 9 4.70 7.15 -10.78
CA SER A 9 3.66 6.80 -9.79
C SER A 9 3.83 5.37 -9.27
N GLY A 10 4.11 4.40 -10.15
CA GLY A 10 4.41 3.02 -9.74
C GLY A 10 5.67 2.90 -8.86
N THR A 11 6.73 3.67 -9.15
CA THR A 11 7.93 3.69 -8.30
C THR A 11 7.67 4.35 -6.95
N MET A 12 6.95 5.48 -6.93
CA MET A 12 6.58 6.17 -5.69
C MET A 12 5.70 5.28 -4.81
N LEU A 13 4.72 4.59 -5.40
CA LEU A 13 3.86 3.65 -4.68
C LEU A 13 4.66 2.48 -4.08
N ALA A 14 5.69 2.00 -4.78
CA ALA A 14 6.59 0.97 -4.23
C ALA A 14 7.33 1.49 -2.99
N TRP A 15 7.86 2.72 -3.03
CA TRP A 15 8.49 3.33 -1.86
C TRP A 15 7.51 3.55 -0.71
N THR A 16 6.28 4.01 -0.99
CA THR A 16 5.22 4.12 0.03
C THR A 16 4.92 2.77 0.66
N ALA A 17 4.83 1.69 -0.13
CA ALA A 17 4.59 0.34 0.36
C ALA A 17 5.74 -0.18 1.25
N VAL A 18 6.99 0.07 0.86
CA VAL A 18 8.17 -0.27 1.67
C VAL A 18 8.16 0.50 2.98
N LEU A 19 7.97 1.82 2.93
CA LEU A 19 7.90 2.67 4.13
C LEU A 19 6.78 2.21 5.06
N HIS A 20 5.57 2.01 4.53
CA HIS A 20 4.42 1.49 5.28
C HIS A 20 4.81 0.19 5.97
N THR A 21 5.31 -0.79 5.22
CA THR A 21 5.67 -2.10 5.78
C THR A 21 6.73 -1.99 6.88
N VAL A 22 7.79 -1.20 6.67
CA VAL A 22 8.85 -1.00 7.68
C VAL A 22 8.31 -0.34 8.94
N VAL A 23 7.50 0.72 8.80
CA VAL A 23 6.83 1.38 9.93
C VAL A 23 5.93 0.39 10.67
N GLY A 24 5.20 -0.46 9.94
CA GLY A 24 4.38 -1.52 10.51
C GLY A 24 5.18 -2.51 11.34
N ILE A 25 6.33 -2.97 10.82
CA ILE A 25 7.23 -3.87 11.56
C ILE A 25 7.71 -3.23 12.86
N ILE A 26 8.07 -1.94 12.82
CA ILE A 26 8.54 -1.21 14.00
C ILE A 26 7.42 -1.04 15.02
N ILE A 27 6.24 -0.54 14.61
CA ILE A 27 5.10 -0.28 15.50
C ILE A 27 4.56 -1.58 16.10
N TYR A 28 4.44 -2.63 15.29
CA TYR A 28 3.87 -3.91 15.71
C TYR A 28 4.94 -4.94 16.10
N TRP A 29 6.15 -4.51 16.47
CA TRP A 29 7.25 -5.41 16.79
C TRP A 29 6.87 -6.48 17.83
N GLN A 30 6.22 -6.07 18.93
CA GLN A 30 5.80 -7.01 19.98
C GLN A 30 4.71 -7.99 19.49
N PRO A 31 3.57 -7.54 18.90
CA PRO A 31 2.59 -8.46 18.31
C PRO A 31 3.17 -9.43 17.28
N LEU A 32 4.10 -8.98 16.42
CA LEU A 32 4.75 -9.83 15.42
C LEU A 32 5.68 -10.87 16.05
N ALA A 33 6.46 -10.48 17.07
CA ALA A 33 7.29 -11.40 17.82
C ALA A 33 6.42 -12.45 18.54
N ASP A 34 5.29 -12.05 19.09
CA ASP A 34 4.36 -12.94 19.77
C ASP A 34 3.68 -13.92 18.82
N ILE A 35 3.28 -13.48 17.62
CA ILE A 35 2.85 -14.37 16.54
C ILE A 35 3.93 -15.42 16.28
N GLY A 36 5.18 -15.00 16.08
CA GLY A 36 6.31 -15.89 15.85
C GLY A 36 6.52 -16.92 16.97
N ARG A 37 6.43 -16.50 18.23
CA ARG A 37 6.56 -17.37 19.42
C ARG A 37 5.43 -18.37 19.55
N SER A 38 4.20 -17.98 19.20
CA SER A 38 3.02 -18.87 19.25
C SER A 38 2.88 -19.79 18.04
N GLY A 39 3.82 -19.74 17.09
CA GLY A 39 3.73 -20.42 15.80
C GLY A 39 2.95 -19.59 14.77
N LEU A 40 3.20 -19.78 13.48
CA LEU A 40 2.60 -18.95 12.43
C LEU A 40 1.15 -19.33 12.09
N PHE A 41 0.73 -20.56 12.39
CA PHE A 41 -0.60 -21.05 12.08
C PHE A 41 -1.57 -20.80 13.23
N ASN A 42 -2.72 -20.21 12.94
CA ASN A 42 -3.80 -19.94 13.90
C ASN A 42 -3.36 -19.15 15.16
N SER A 43 -2.44 -18.19 15.00
CA SER A 43 -1.84 -17.43 16.11
C SER A 43 -2.30 -15.98 16.22
N ILE A 44 -3.22 -15.55 15.36
CA ILE A 44 -3.71 -14.17 15.34
C ILE A 44 -4.83 -13.98 16.35
N GLY A 45 -5.90 -14.78 16.25
CA GLY A 45 -7.03 -14.73 17.17
C GLY A 45 -6.66 -15.31 18.55
N PRO A 46 -7.24 -14.80 19.65
CA PRO A 46 -8.24 -13.74 19.76
C PRO A 46 -7.66 -12.32 19.91
N HIS A 47 -6.37 -12.11 19.59
CA HIS A 47 -5.66 -10.89 19.93
C HIS A 47 -5.79 -9.80 18.84
N TYR A 48 -6.46 -8.68 19.16
CA TYR A 48 -6.74 -7.61 18.20
C TYR A 48 -5.49 -6.87 17.69
N ASP A 49 -4.44 -6.78 18.50
CA ASP A 49 -3.15 -6.20 18.13
C ASP A 49 -2.42 -7.04 17.08
N ARG A 50 -2.42 -8.37 17.22
CA ARG A 50 -1.92 -9.32 16.20
C ARG A 50 -2.73 -9.24 14.92
N GLY A 51 -4.06 -9.10 15.04
CA GLY A 51 -4.96 -8.87 13.91
C GLY A 51 -4.61 -7.58 13.16
N SER A 52 -4.43 -6.49 13.90
CA SER A 52 -4.08 -5.18 13.34
C SER A 52 -2.72 -5.21 12.66
N ALA A 53 -1.71 -5.82 13.29
CA ALA A 53 -0.38 -6.02 12.71
C ALA A 53 -0.46 -6.80 11.39
N SER A 54 -1.24 -7.88 11.35
CA SER A 54 -1.40 -8.73 10.18
C SER A 54 -2.05 -7.98 9.02
N TRP A 55 -3.17 -7.28 9.27
CA TRP A 55 -3.82 -6.45 8.25
C TRP A 55 -2.92 -5.33 7.75
N PHE A 56 -2.16 -4.71 8.65
CA PHE A 56 -1.26 -3.62 8.30
C PHE A 56 -0.14 -4.10 7.35
N LEU A 57 0.49 -5.25 7.63
CA LEU A 57 1.53 -5.83 6.77
C LEU A 57 0.97 -6.37 5.46
N LEU A 58 -0.18 -7.05 5.49
CA LEU A 58 -0.84 -7.54 4.27
C LEU A 58 -1.23 -6.39 3.35
N PHE A 59 -1.70 -5.27 3.91
CA PHE A 59 -1.98 -4.07 3.12
C PHE A 59 -0.69 -3.50 2.49
N GLY A 60 0.42 -3.46 3.23
CA GLY A 60 1.73 -3.09 2.68
C GLY A 60 2.16 -3.99 1.50
N ALA A 61 1.97 -5.30 1.62
CA ALA A 61 2.24 -6.25 0.54
C ALA A 61 1.33 -6.04 -0.68
N LEU A 62 0.04 -5.78 -0.47
CA LEU A 62 -0.91 -5.44 -1.54
C LEU A 62 -0.51 -4.15 -2.27
N LEU A 63 -0.10 -3.10 -1.54
CA LEU A 63 0.40 -1.87 -2.14
C LEU A 63 1.65 -2.13 -2.99
N PHE A 64 2.59 -2.95 -2.50
CA PHE A 64 3.80 -3.29 -3.25
C PHE A 64 3.47 -4.10 -4.51
N MET A 65 2.51 -5.02 -4.43
CA MET A 65 2.02 -5.78 -5.58
C MET A 65 1.39 -4.86 -6.64
N LEU A 66 0.55 -3.91 -6.22
CA LEU A 66 -0.05 -2.92 -7.12
C LEU A 66 1.03 -2.03 -7.77
N ALA A 67 2.02 -1.59 -7.00
CA ALA A 67 3.15 -0.83 -7.52
C ALA A 67 3.93 -1.59 -8.59
N ARG A 68 4.20 -2.88 -8.36
CA ARG A 68 4.84 -3.76 -9.36
C ARG A 68 3.97 -3.94 -10.60
N LEU A 69 2.67 -4.11 -10.45
CA LEU A 69 1.74 -4.24 -11.57
C LEU A 69 1.73 -2.98 -12.43
N ILE A 70 1.62 -1.79 -11.82
CA ILE A 70 1.66 -0.50 -12.53
C ILE A 70 2.98 -0.35 -13.30
N ARG A 71 4.11 -0.67 -12.67
CA ARG A 71 5.42 -0.61 -13.31
C ARG A 71 5.54 -1.60 -14.46
N TRP A 72 5.07 -2.83 -14.29
CA TRP A 72 5.10 -3.83 -15.36
C TRP A 72 4.26 -3.38 -16.56
N LEU A 73 3.04 -2.89 -16.33
CA LEU A 73 2.17 -2.38 -17.39
C LEU A 73 2.81 -1.19 -18.13
N THR A 74 3.36 -0.21 -17.41
CA THR A 74 3.91 1.01 -18.03
C THR A 74 5.30 0.85 -18.62
N GLN A 75 6.20 0.12 -17.94
CA GLN A 75 7.61 -0.01 -18.34
C GLN A 75 7.85 -1.19 -19.29
N VAL A 76 7.19 -2.33 -19.06
CA VAL A 76 7.38 -3.54 -19.86
C VAL A 76 6.36 -3.61 -20.99
N LYS A 77 5.07 -3.49 -20.68
CA LYS A 77 4.00 -3.60 -21.68
C LYS A 77 3.74 -2.30 -22.45
N ARG A 78 4.30 -1.17 -22.00
CA ARG A 78 4.07 0.17 -22.58
C ARG A 78 2.58 0.53 -22.65
N MET A 79 1.78 -0.03 -21.76
CA MET A 79 0.36 0.22 -21.64
C MET A 79 0.11 1.40 -20.72
N GLU A 80 -0.93 2.16 -21.02
CA GLU A 80 -1.43 3.15 -20.08
C GLU A 80 -2.21 2.50 -18.95
N ILE A 81 -2.10 3.09 -17.76
CA ILE A 81 -2.94 2.68 -16.63
C ILE A 81 -4.31 3.33 -16.79
N PRO A 82 -5.40 2.54 -16.73
CA PRO A 82 -6.75 3.08 -16.77
C PRO A 82 -7.00 4.07 -15.63
N LYS A 83 -7.67 5.19 -15.92
CA LYS A 83 -7.97 6.25 -14.93
C LYS A 83 -8.73 5.75 -13.71
N PHE A 84 -9.58 4.73 -13.87
CA PHE A 84 -10.38 4.18 -12.76
C PHE A 84 -9.51 3.63 -11.62
N ILE A 85 -8.29 3.16 -11.92
CA ILE A 85 -7.35 2.71 -10.89
C ILE A 85 -6.96 3.88 -9.97
N GLY A 86 -6.67 5.04 -10.56
CA GLY A 86 -6.37 6.26 -9.80
C GLY A 86 -7.58 6.74 -9.00
N VAL A 87 -8.79 6.65 -9.56
CA VAL A 87 -10.04 6.99 -8.84
C VAL A 87 -10.23 6.11 -7.61
N TYR A 88 -10.11 4.78 -7.74
CA TYR A 88 -10.25 3.86 -6.61
C TYR A 88 -9.18 4.08 -5.54
N MET A 89 -7.93 4.33 -5.95
CA MET A 89 -6.86 4.71 -5.02
C MET A 89 -7.20 6.00 -4.27
N LEU A 90 -7.68 7.02 -4.97
CA LEU A 90 -8.05 8.31 -4.37
C LEU A 90 -9.18 8.15 -3.36
N VAL A 91 -10.28 7.47 -3.74
CA VAL A 91 -11.43 7.24 -2.86
C VAL A 91 -11.01 6.47 -1.60
N LEU A 92 -10.23 5.39 -1.76
CA LEU A 92 -9.72 4.62 -0.62
C LEU A 92 -8.90 5.51 0.33
N CYS A 93 -8.04 6.38 -0.21
CA CYS A 93 -7.21 7.26 0.60
C CYS A 93 -8.01 8.36 1.28
N LEU A 94 -9.01 8.94 0.62
CA LEU A 94 -9.88 9.95 1.23
C LEU A 94 -10.70 9.36 2.38
N VAL A 95 -11.23 8.15 2.21
CA VAL A 95 -11.90 7.40 3.28
C VAL A 95 -10.92 7.11 4.42
N GLY A 96 -9.71 6.63 4.10
CA GLY A 96 -8.65 6.36 5.08
C GLY A 96 -8.25 7.61 5.86
N VAL A 97 -8.08 8.75 5.19
CA VAL A 97 -7.80 10.06 5.81
C VAL A 97 -8.94 10.52 6.71
N PHE A 98 -10.19 10.34 6.27
CA PHE A 98 -11.36 10.73 7.05
C PHE A 98 -11.44 9.98 8.38
N PHE A 99 -11.25 8.66 8.36
CA PHE A 99 -11.29 7.84 9.58
C PHE A 99 -9.99 7.84 10.38
N MET A 100 -8.85 8.05 9.72
CA MET A 100 -7.50 7.99 10.30
C MET A 100 -6.64 9.15 9.76
N PRO A 101 -6.85 10.40 10.23
CA PRO A 101 -6.14 11.56 9.70
C PRO A 101 -4.63 11.53 9.96
N VAL A 102 -4.20 10.93 11.07
CA VAL A 102 -2.78 10.72 11.40
C VAL A 102 -2.35 9.34 10.87
N SER A 103 -2.19 9.22 9.55
CA SER A 103 -1.86 7.97 8.87
C SER A 103 -1.03 8.18 7.59
N GLY A 104 -0.62 7.08 6.96
CA GLY A 104 0.10 7.10 5.69
C GLY A 104 -0.75 7.32 4.44
N PHE A 105 -2.09 7.37 4.54
CA PHE A 105 -2.98 7.45 3.36
C PHE A 105 -2.72 8.68 2.48
N TRP A 106 -2.30 9.79 3.09
CA TRP A 106 -1.88 11.00 2.39
C TRP A 106 -0.79 10.74 1.35
N LEU A 107 0.13 9.81 1.63
CA LEU A 107 1.27 9.51 0.77
C LEU A 107 0.88 8.84 -0.54
N VAL A 108 -0.36 8.38 -0.72
CA VAL A 108 -0.83 7.72 -1.95
C VAL A 108 -1.66 8.66 -2.83
N ILE A 109 -2.12 9.80 -2.28
CA ILE A 109 -2.93 10.78 -3.01
C ILE A 109 -2.18 11.33 -4.24
N PRO A 110 -0.91 11.76 -4.17
CA PRO A 110 -0.18 12.25 -5.35
C PRO A 110 -0.11 11.22 -6.49
N GLN A 111 0.08 9.95 -6.15
CA GLN A 111 0.19 8.81 -7.07
C GLN A 111 -1.14 8.58 -7.78
N ALA A 112 -2.24 8.66 -7.05
CA ALA A 112 -3.60 8.56 -7.58
C ALA A 112 -3.89 9.68 -8.59
N LEU A 113 -3.55 10.93 -8.23
CA LEU A 113 -3.72 12.09 -9.12
C LEU A 113 -2.86 11.99 -10.39
N ILE A 114 -1.62 11.49 -10.28
CA ILE A 114 -0.76 11.24 -11.44
C ILE A 114 -1.37 10.19 -12.38
N ILE A 115 -1.97 9.13 -11.86
CA ILE A 115 -2.61 8.07 -12.68
C ILE A 115 -3.82 8.62 -13.45
N MET A 116 -4.56 9.54 -12.84
CA MET A 116 -5.75 10.16 -13.44
C MET A 116 -5.44 11.18 -14.54
N ARG A 117 -4.20 11.68 -14.62
CA ARG A 117 -3.80 12.69 -15.59
C ARG A 117 -3.64 12.11 -17.01
N ASP A 118 -4.11 12.88 -17.99
CA ASP A 118 -3.93 12.63 -19.43
C ASP A 118 -2.51 12.93 -19.91
#